data_AF-A0A838NKH2-F1
#
_entry.id   AF-A0A838NKH2-F1
#
_cell.length_a   1.000
_cell.length_b   1.000
_cell.length_c   1.000
_cell.angle_alpha   90.00
_cell.angle_beta   90.00
_cell.angle_gamma   90.00
#
_symmetry.space_group_name_H-M   'P 1'
#
loop_
_entity.id
_entity.type
_entity.pdbx_description
1 polymer ?
#
loop_
_entity_poly.entity_id
_entity_poly.type
_entity_poly.pdbx_seq_one_letter_code
_entity_poly.pdbx_strand_id
1 'polypeptide(L)'
;MTLADFAALAGAAPRWCQNALRTLGLGARYAPDVARTLGLARLLQQHHGVSLPRAMKVAEHALREGASTSAWVSDPTGATALLVDVPRYLTQFALRSARLRVDAPRRRGRPFTTAPAGGIAAAEAYGLDLAALRGGLRLTPAERLRQLDANQRAVAALRAGLRPV
;
A
#
# COMPACT_ATOMS: atom_id res chain seq x y z
N MET A 1 -0.92 11.79 1.58
CA MET A 1 -0.69 10.32 1.42
C MET A 1 0.68 10.08 0.80
N THR A 2 1.20 8.85 0.77
CA THR A 2 2.47 8.57 0.07
C THR A 2 2.27 8.52 -1.45
N LEU A 3 3.34 8.68 -2.24
CA LEU A 3 3.26 8.49 -3.70
C LEU A 3 2.72 7.10 -4.09
N ALA A 4 3.06 6.06 -3.32
CA ALA A 4 2.60 4.70 -3.58
C ALA A 4 1.08 4.58 -3.39
N ASP A 5 0.55 5.16 -2.31
CA ASP A 5 -0.90 5.20 -2.07
C ASP A 5 -1.62 6.00 -3.16
N PHE A 6 -1.04 7.14 -3.54
CA PHE A 6 -1.56 8.00 -4.60
C PHE A 6 -1.64 7.28 -5.94
N ALA A 7 -0.56 6.60 -6.30
CA ALA A 7 -0.47 5.82 -7.52
C ALA A 7 -1.46 4.66 -7.52
N ALA A 8 -1.60 3.95 -6.38
CA ALA A 8 -2.58 2.89 -6.22
C ALA A 8 -4.03 3.40 -6.36
N LEU A 9 -4.38 4.55 -5.78
CA LEU A 9 -5.69 5.18 -5.94
C LEU A 9 -5.97 5.58 -7.40
N ALA A 10 -5.01 6.26 -8.04
CA ALA A 10 -5.07 6.62 -9.46
C ALA A 10 -5.00 5.40 -10.40
N GLY A 11 -4.75 4.20 -9.86
CA GLY A 11 -4.60 2.94 -10.59
C GLY A 11 -3.35 2.88 -11.47
N ALA A 12 -2.36 3.74 -11.26
CA ALA A 12 -1.21 3.97 -12.13
C ALA A 12 0.13 3.65 -11.47
N ALA A 13 1.20 3.65 -12.27
CA ALA A 13 2.56 3.49 -11.73
C ALA A 13 3.05 4.80 -11.06
N PRO A 14 3.82 4.73 -9.95
CA PRO A 14 4.34 5.92 -9.25
C PRO A 14 5.08 6.91 -10.16
N ARG A 15 5.93 6.41 -11.06
CA ARG A 15 6.69 7.25 -12.01
C ARG A 15 5.79 7.97 -13.00
N TRP A 16 4.70 7.31 -13.43
CA TRP A 16 3.71 7.94 -14.30
C TRP A 16 3.01 9.09 -13.57
N CYS A 17 2.59 8.89 -12.31
CA CYS A 17 1.97 9.93 -11.50
C CYS A 17 2.88 11.14 -11.31
N GLN A 18 4.16 10.94 -11.01
CA GLN A 18 5.14 12.02 -10.88
C GLN A 18 5.29 12.81 -12.18
N ASN A 19 5.43 12.11 -13.31
CA ASN A 19 5.54 12.75 -14.62
C ASN A 19 4.27 13.53 -14.96
N ALA A 20 3.10 12.93 -14.72
CA ALA A 20 1.81 13.54 -14.99
C ALA A 20 1.61 14.83 -14.19
N LEU A 21 1.88 14.82 -12.87
CA LEU A 21 1.79 16.01 -12.03
C LEU A 21 2.75 17.11 -12.51
N ARG A 22 3.99 16.76 -12.87
CA ARG A 22 4.96 17.71 -13.42
C ARG A 22 4.49 18.30 -14.75
N THR A 23 3.97 17.49 -15.66
CA THR A 23 3.42 17.95 -16.94
C THR A 23 2.23 18.89 -16.75
N LEU A 24 1.43 18.67 -15.71
CA LEU A 24 0.28 19.51 -15.38
C LEU A 24 0.65 20.77 -14.57
N GLY A 25 1.93 20.97 -14.22
CA GLY A 25 2.35 22.05 -13.33
C GLY A 25 1.79 21.94 -11.91
N LEU A 26 1.23 20.77 -11.55
CA LEU A 26 0.71 20.51 -10.23
C LEU A 26 1.88 20.09 -9.34
N GLY A 27 2.11 20.82 -8.26
CA GLY A 27 3.09 20.42 -7.23
C GLY A 27 2.77 19.02 -6.67
N ALA A 28 3.69 18.44 -5.89
CA ALA A 28 3.57 17.09 -5.31
C ALA A 28 2.49 16.98 -4.21
N ARG A 29 1.27 17.44 -4.48
CA ARG A 29 0.09 17.34 -3.61
C ARG A 29 -0.56 15.98 -3.84
N TYR A 30 -0.10 14.99 -3.08
CA TYR A 30 -0.71 13.66 -3.07
C TYR A 30 -2.00 13.69 -2.22
N ALA A 31 -3.07 14.19 -2.83
CA ALA A 31 -4.41 14.29 -2.23
C ALA A 31 -5.42 13.36 -2.94
N PRO A 32 -6.41 12.76 -2.23
CA PRO A 32 -7.27 11.71 -2.79
C PRO A 32 -8.18 12.19 -3.93
N ASP A 33 -8.66 13.43 -3.82
CA ASP A 33 -9.38 14.15 -4.85
C ASP A 33 -8.53 14.30 -6.12
N VAL A 34 -7.26 14.68 -5.98
CA VAL A 34 -6.33 14.77 -7.11
C VAL A 34 -6.09 13.39 -7.73
N ALA A 35 -5.91 12.35 -6.91
CA ALA A 35 -5.75 10.97 -7.40
C ALA A 35 -7.00 10.49 -8.16
N ARG A 36 -8.19 10.86 -7.70
CA ARG A 36 -9.46 10.55 -8.34
C ARG A 36 -9.60 11.25 -9.68
N THR A 37 -9.28 12.53 -9.78
CA THR A 37 -9.33 13.25 -11.05
C THR A 37 -8.28 12.71 -12.03
N LEU A 38 -7.05 12.52 -11.55
CA LEU A 38 -5.93 12.05 -12.37
C LEU A 38 -6.14 10.62 -12.88
N GLY A 39 -6.75 9.74 -12.07
CA GLY A 39 -7.11 8.39 -12.48
C GLY A 39 -8.10 8.36 -13.65
N LEU A 40 -9.09 9.25 -13.65
CA LEU A 40 -10.05 9.37 -14.75
C LEU A 40 -9.39 9.97 -15.98
N ALA A 41 -8.60 11.04 -15.80
CA ALA A 41 -7.84 11.65 -16.89
C ALA A 41 -6.91 10.65 -17.58
N ARG A 42 -6.31 9.73 -16.82
CA ARG A 42 -5.50 8.65 -17.39
C ARG A 42 -6.31 7.71 -18.27
N LEU A 43 -7.48 7.27 -17.81
CA LEU A 43 -8.35 6.39 -18.60
C LEU A 43 -8.76 7.07 -19.92
N LEU A 44 -9.12 8.35 -19.84
CA LEU A 44 -9.43 9.16 -21.01
C LEU A 44 -8.24 9.25 -21.98
N GLN A 45 -7.04 9.54 -21.47
CA GLN A 45 -5.81 9.59 -22.27
C GLN A 45 -5.50 8.24 -22.94
N GLN A 46 -5.63 7.12 -22.20
CA GLN A 46 -5.27 5.79 -22.68
C GLN A 46 -6.24 5.25 -23.75
N HIS A 47 -7.54 5.49 -23.58
CA HIS A 47 -8.56 4.92 -24.47
C HIS A 47 -8.98 5.84 -25.61
N HIS A 48 -8.80 7.15 -25.47
CA HIS A 48 -9.26 8.13 -26.47
C HIS A 48 -8.14 9.02 -27.01
N GLY A 49 -6.88 8.79 -26.63
CA GLY A 49 -5.72 9.49 -27.19
C GLY A 49 -5.67 10.99 -26.88
N VAL A 50 -6.52 11.48 -25.96
CA VAL A 50 -6.58 12.91 -25.60
C VAL A 50 -5.33 13.32 -24.84
N SER A 51 -4.83 14.53 -25.09
CA SER A 51 -3.69 15.06 -24.32
C SER A 51 -4.01 15.12 -22.83
N LEU A 52 -3.03 14.83 -21.97
CA LEU A 52 -3.24 14.79 -20.52
C LEU A 52 -3.85 16.08 -19.94
N PRO A 53 -3.44 17.31 -20.34
CA PRO A 53 -4.08 18.53 -19.85
C PRO A 53 -5.56 18.63 -20.23
N ARG A 54 -5.92 18.18 -21.44
CA ARG A 54 -7.32 18.15 -21.88
C ARG A 54 -8.10 17.08 -21.14
N ALA A 55 -7.54 15.88 -20.99
CA ALA A 55 -8.13 14.79 -20.23
C ALA A 55 -8.39 15.17 -18.76
N MET A 56 -7.50 15.97 -18.14
CA MET A 56 -7.70 16.51 -16.79
C MET A 56 -8.91 17.45 -16.73
N LYS A 57 -9.03 18.42 -17.64
CA LYS A 57 -10.19 19.32 -17.69
C LYS A 57 -11.51 18.57 -17.86
N VAL A 58 -11.50 17.56 -18.73
CA VAL A 58 -12.65 16.68 -18.94
C VAL A 58 -12.99 15.89 -17.69
N ALA A 59 -11.99 15.30 -17.03
CA ALA A 59 -12.19 14.55 -15.80
C ALA A 59 -12.73 15.42 -14.66
N GLU A 60 -12.21 16.64 -14.50
CA GLU A 60 -12.71 17.61 -13.53
C GLU A 60 -14.17 17.99 -13.80
N HIS A 61 -14.51 18.23 -15.06
CA HIS A 61 -15.87 18.55 -15.46
C HIS A 61 -16.83 17.38 -15.19
N ALA A 62 -16.48 16.18 -15.66
CA ALA A 62 -17.28 14.96 -15.45
C ALA A 62 -17.49 14.63 -13.97
N LEU A 63 -16.45 14.78 -13.14
CA LEU A 63 -16.56 14.53 -11.70
C LEU A 63 -17.35 15.62 -10.95
N ARG A 64 -17.45 16.83 -11.52
CA ARG A 64 -18.22 17.95 -10.96
C ARG A 64 -19.71 17.85 -11.30
N GLU A 65 -20.04 17.41 -12.52
CA GLU A 65 -21.44 17.27 -12.96
C GLU A 65 -22.22 16.17 -12.23
N GLY A 66 -21.52 15.24 -11.57
CA GLY A 66 -22.07 14.51 -10.44
C GLY A 66 -22.04 13.00 -10.57
N ALA A 67 -21.91 12.35 -9.41
CA ALA A 67 -21.71 10.91 -9.20
C ALA A 67 -22.87 10.00 -9.66
N SER A 68 -23.99 10.57 -10.09
CA SER A 68 -25.25 9.86 -10.32
C SER A 68 -25.58 9.66 -11.81
N THR A 69 -24.83 10.31 -12.71
CA THR A 69 -25.15 10.35 -14.13
C THR A 69 -23.89 10.20 -14.96
N SER A 70 -24.02 9.64 -16.16
CA SER A 70 -22.92 9.64 -17.12
C SER A 70 -22.70 11.07 -17.64
N ALA A 71 -21.45 11.53 -17.70
CA ALA A 71 -21.10 12.86 -18.19
C ALA A 71 -20.88 12.83 -19.69
N TRP A 72 -21.50 13.75 -20.42
CA TRP A 72 -21.26 13.93 -21.85
C TRP A 72 -20.12 14.90 -22.07
N VAL A 73 -19.14 14.48 -22.86
CA VAL A 73 -17.97 15.30 -23.18
C VAL A 73 -17.94 15.50 -24.68
N SER A 74 -18.36 16.67 -25.13
CA SER A 74 -18.31 17.02 -26.54
C SER A 74 -16.88 17.32 -26.99
N ASP A 75 -16.54 16.93 -28.21
CA ASP A 75 -15.38 17.47 -28.89
C ASP A 75 -15.63 18.96 -29.22
N PRO A 76 -14.63 19.86 -29.13
CA PRO A 76 -14.75 21.27 -29.49
C PRO A 76 -15.20 21.52 -30.93
N THR A 77 -15.08 20.55 -31.84
CA THR A 77 -15.65 20.67 -33.20
C THR A 77 -17.14 20.32 -33.26
N GLY A 78 -17.72 19.78 -32.18
CA GLY A 78 -19.10 19.34 -32.10
C GLY A 78 -19.41 18.04 -32.86
N ALA A 79 -18.42 17.44 -33.52
CA ALA A 79 -18.62 16.28 -34.39
C ALA A 79 -18.86 14.96 -33.62
N THR A 80 -18.37 14.85 -32.39
CA THR A 80 -18.46 13.63 -31.57
C THR A 80 -18.64 13.96 -30.10
N ALA A 81 -19.38 13.12 -29.36
CA ALA A 81 -19.52 13.22 -27.92
C ALA A 81 -19.09 11.91 -27.25
N LEU A 82 -18.37 12.02 -26.14
CA LEU A 82 -17.93 10.90 -25.31
C LEU A 82 -18.83 10.80 -24.08
N LEU A 83 -19.44 9.64 -23.86
CA LEU A 83 -20.19 9.34 -22.64
C LEU A 83 -19.26 8.71 -21.60
N VAL A 84 -19.08 9.37 -20.46
CA VAL A 84 -18.25 8.90 -19.35
C VAL A 84 -19.14 8.32 -18.24
N ASP A 85 -19.04 7.02 -17.99
CA ASP A 85 -19.71 6.35 -16.87
C ASP A 85 -19.01 6.69 -15.53
N VAL A 86 -19.32 7.87 -15.01
CA VAL A 86 -18.78 8.39 -13.74
C VAL A 86 -19.14 7.49 -12.55
N PRO A 87 -20.38 6.97 -12.40
CA PRO A 87 -20.72 6.05 -11.31
C PRO A 87 -19.80 4.82 -11.28
N ARG A 88 -19.59 4.15 -12.42
CA ARG A 88 -18.70 2.99 -12.51
C ARG A 88 -17.27 3.36 -12.14
N TYR A 89 -16.77 4.50 -12.62
CA TYR A 89 -15.45 4.98 -12.26
C TYR A 89 -15.31 5.20 -10.74
N LEU A 90 -16.30 5.85 -10.11
CA LEU A 90 -16.31 6.10 -8.67
C LEU A 90 -16.37 4.81 -7.85
N THR A 91 -17.15 3.81 -8.28
CA THR A 91 -17.15 2.48 -7.67
C THR A 91 -15.76 1.84 -7.73
N GLN A 92 -15.10 1.88 -8.90
CA GLN A 92 -13.74 1.34 -9.02
C GLN A 92 -12.74 2.10 -8.14
N PHE A 93 -12.86 3.42 -8.05
CA PHE A 93 -12.02 4.24 -7.17
C PHE A 93 -12.24 3.90 -5.69
N ALA A 94 -13.49 3.71 -5.27
CA ALA A 94 -13.85 3.30 -3.91
C ALA A 94 -13.28 1.90 -3.59
N LEU A 95 -13.35 0.95 -4.53
CA LEU A 95 -12.75 -0.38 -4.38
C LEU A 95 -11.23 -0.31 -4.19
N ARG A 96 -10.52 0.51 -4.97
CA ARG A 96 -9.06 0.73 -4.77
C ARG A 96 -8.78 1.36 -3.41
N SER A 97 -9.61 2.31 -2.98
CA SER A 97 -9.50 2.95 -1.66
C SER A 97 -9.70 1.96 -0.52
N ALA A 98 -10.69 1.06 -0.64
CA ALA A 98 -10.93 0.01 0.33
C ALA A 98 -9.78 -1.00 0.37
N ARG A 99 -9.29 -1.43 -0.80
CA ARG A 99 -8.13 -2.32 -0.90
C ARG A 99 -6.88 -1.75 -0.23
N LEU A 100 -6.63 -0.44 -0.39
CA LEU A 100 -5.51 0.23 0.27
C LEU A 100 -5.57 0.20 1.80
N ARG A 101 -6.76 0.12 2.40
CA ARG A 101 -6.90 0.01 3.86
C ARG A 101 -6.54 -1.39 4.37
N VAL A 102 -6.77 -2.42 3.56
CA VAL A 102 -6.49 -3.82 3.90
C VAL A 102 -5.05 -4.19 3.53
N ASP A 103 -4.62 -3.84 2.32
CA ASP A 103 -3.34 -4.20 1.71
C ASP A 103 -2.57 -2.95 1.28
N ALA A 104 -2.16 -2.12 2.25
CA ALA A 104 -1.37 -0.93 1.95
C ALA A 104 -0.03 -1.31 1.27
N PRO A 105 0.40 -0.60 0.21
CA PRO A 105 1.68 -0.82 -0.44
C PRO A 105 2.79 -0.88 0.59
N ARG A 106 3.55 -1.98 0.57
CA ARG A 106 4.64 -2.21 1.50
C ARG A 106 5.64 -1.06 1.36
N ARG A 107 5.74 -0.21 2.39
CA ARG A 107 6.66 0.94 2.40
C ARG A 107 8.08 0.42 2.15
N ARG A 108 8.67 0.78 1.01
CA ARG A 108 10.10 0.52 0.76
C ARG A 108 10.91 1.60 1.47
N GLY A 109 11.77 1.16 2.40
CA GLY A 109 12.60 2.01 3.24
C GLY A 109 12.81 1.37 4.61
N ARG A 110 13.88 1.79 5.32
CA ARG A 110 14.10 1.42 6.72
C ARG A 110 12.88 1.88 7.52
N PRO A 111 12.26 1.03 8.36
CA PRO A 111 11.18 1.49 9.23
C PRO A 111 11.67 2.71 10.01
N PHE A 112 10.86 3.76 10.07
CA PHE A 112 11.12 4.89 10.97
C PHE A 112 10.90 4.36 12.38
N THR A 113 11.95 3.84 13.01
CA THR A 113 11.92 3.39 14.39
C THR A 113 11.99 4.62 15.28
N THR A 114 10.85 5.24 15.55
CA THR A 114 10.56 5.65 16.92
C THR A 114 9.93 4.45 17.60
N ALA A 115 10.73 3.40 17.81
CA ALA A 115 10.34 2.36 18.73
C ALA A 115 10.49 2.95 20.13
N PRO A 116 9.44 3.02 20.96
CA PRO A 116 9.66 3.19 22.38
C PRO A 116 10.51 2.01 22.84
N ALA A 117 11.49 2.28 23.68
CA ALA A 117 12.43 1.32 24.19
C ALA A 117 11.73 0.02 24.66
N GLY A 118 12.17 -1.12 24.16
CA GLY A 118 11.86 -2.42 24.78
C GLY A 118 11.17 -3.44 23.87
N GLY A 119 11.88 -3.96 22.87
CA GLY A 119 11.44 -5.20 22.18
C GLY A 119 11.26 -6.39 23.13
N ILE A 120 11.95 -6.37 24.27
CA ILE A 120 11.79 -7.32 25.39
C ILE A 120 10.40 -7.17 26.03
N ALA A 121 9.96 -5.94 26.31
CA ALA A 121 8.65 -5.68 26.91
C ALA A 121 7.51 -6.04 25.94
N ALA A 122 7.70 -5.80 24.64
CA ALA A 122 6.74 -6.22 23.61
C ALA A 122 6.62 -7.75 23.50
N ALA A 123 7.73 -8.47 23.63
CA ALA A 123 7.73 -9.94 23.64
C ALA A 123 7.09 -10.53 24.91
N GLU A 124 7.35 -9.94 26.09
CA GLU A 124 6.66 -10.32 27.33
C GLU A 124 5.15 -10.03 27.27
N ALA A 125 4.73 -8.88 26.72
CA ALA A 125 3.33 -8.55 26.52
C ALA A 125 2.61 -9.51 25.55
N TYR A 126 3.36 -10.12 24.62
CA TYR A 126 2.88 -11.16 23.72
C TYR A 126 2.84 -12.56 24.39
N GLY A 127 3.24 -12.67 25.66
CA GLY A 127 3.22 -13.92 26.44
C GLY A 127 4.45 -14.81 26.20
N LEU A 128 5.54 -14.29 25.63
CA LEU A 128 6.78 -15.04 25.49
C LEU A 128 7.53 -15.04 26.82
N ASP A 129 7.83 -16.23 27.34
CA ASP A 129 8.73 -16.36 28.49
C ASP A 129 10.18 -16.12 28.07
N LEU A 130 10.72 -14.98 28.49
CA LEU A 130 12.10 -14.58 28.21
C LEU A 130 13.09 -15.00 29.30
N ALA A 131 12.65 -15.72 30.35
CA ALA A 131 13.51 -16.14 31.45
C ALA A 131 14.68 -17.00 30.96
N ALA A 132 14.42 -17.92 30.01
CA ALA A 132 15.46 -18.76 29.41
C ALA A 132 16.50 -17.95 28.62
N LEU A 133 16.06 -16.92 27.88
CA LEU A 133 16.96 -16.03 27.13
C LEU A 133 17.81 -15.16 28.06
N ARG A 134 17.20 -14.59 29.11
CA ARG A 134 17.92 -13.81 30.13
C ARG A 134 18.92 -14.67 30.90
N GLY A 135 18.57 -15.92 31.21
CA GLY A 135 19.46 -16.89 31.85
C GLY A 135 20.69 -17.20 30.99
N GLY A 136 20.50 -17.48 29.70
CA GLY A 136 21.60 -17.83 28.79
C GLY A 136 22.60 -16.69 28.51
N LEU A 137 22.17 -15.43 28.66
CA LEU A 137 23.03 -14.25 28.52
C LEU A 137 23.98 -14.07 29.71
N ARG A 138 23.67 -14.64 30.89
CA ARG A 138 24.54 -14.60 32.08
C ARG A 138 25.62 -15.67 32.09
N LEU A 139 25.52 -16.65 31.20
CA LEU A 139 26.46 -17.75 31.11
C LEU A 139 27.71 -17.36 30.30
N THR A 140 28.85 -17.89 30.72
CA THR A 140 30.07 -17.86 29.91
C THR A 140 29.89 -18.67 28.62
N PRO A 141 30.70 -18.42 27.57
CA PRO A 141 30.60 -19.17 26.32
C PRO A 141 30.70 -20.70 26.51
N ALA A 142 31.57 -21.16 27.41
CA ALA A 142 31.76 -22.59 27.70
C ALA A 142 30.54 -23.22 28.41
N GLU A 143 29.88 -22.48 29.30
CA GLU A 143 28.65 -22.93 29.96
C GLU A 143 27.47 -22.96 29.00
N ARG A 144 27.37 -21.97 28.11
CA ARG A 144 26.34 -21.93 27.08
C ARG A 144 26.44 -23.12 26.13
N LEU A 145 27.65 -23.51 25.72
CA LEU A 145 27.87 -24.68 24.88
C LEU A 145 27.41 -25.97 25.58
N ARG A 146 27.83 -26.16 26.84
CA ARG A 146 27.40 -27.32 27.66
C ARG A 146 25.89 -27.39 27.82
N GLN A 147 25.23 -26.24 28.00
CA GLN A 147 23.77 -26.18 28.10
C GLN A 147 23.08 -26.50 26.77
N LEU A 148 23.62 -26.05 25.64
CA LEU A 148 23.11 -26.41 24.31
C LEU A 148 23.21 -27.92 24.08
N ASP A 149 24.33 -28.54 24.42
CA ASP A 149 24.52 -30.00 24.27
C ASP A 149 23.56 -30.79 25.18
N ALA A 150 23.32 -30.30 26.41
CA ALA A 150 22.34 -30.90 27.30
C ALA A 150 20.90 -30.79 26.74
N ASN A 151 20.54 -29.63 26.21
CA ASN A 151 19.22 -29.41 25.61
C ASN A 151 19.01 -30.26 24.35
N GLN A 152 20.02 -30.38 23.49
CA GLN A 152 19.95 -31.23 22.31
C GLN A 152 19.72 -32.70 22.67
N ARG A 153 20.42 -33.22 23.69
CA ARG A 153 20.22 -34.59 24.19
C ARG A 153 18.82 -34.79 24.77
N ALA A 154 18.31 -33.83 25.55
CA ALA A 154 16.96 -33.89 26.10
C ALA A 154 15.88 -33.90 25.00
N VAL A 155 16.01 -33.04 23.99
CA VAL A 155 15.09 -33.00 22.84
C VAL A 155 15.13 -34.30 22.03
N ALA A 156 16.32 -34.87 21.82
CA ALA A 156 16.48 -36.15 21.14
C ALA A 156 15.79 -37.29 21.91
N ALA A 157 15.91 -37.31 23.25
CA ALA A 157 15.24 -38.29 24.10
C ALA A 157 13.71 -38.16 24.07
N LEU A 158 13.18 -36.93 24.12
CA LEU A 158 11.73 -36.68 24.00
C LEU A 158 11.19 -37.13 22.64
N ARG A 159 11.91 -36.86 21.55
CA ARG A 159 11.53 -37.32 20.20
C ARG A 159 11.58 -38.83 20.05
N ALA A 160 12.50 -39.50 20.74
CA ALA A 160 12.57 -40.96 20.76
C ALA A 160 11.42 -41.58 21.57
N GLY A 161 11.03 -40.97 22.70
CA GLY A 161 9.93 -41.42 23.56
C GLY A 161 8.52 -41.13 23.02
N LEU A 162 8.38 -40.22 22.05
CA LEU A 162 7.11 -39.90 21.39
C LEU A 162 6.82 -40.75 20.13
N ARG A 163 7.65 -41.77 19.85
CA ARG A 163 7.32 -42.74 18.78
C ARG A 163 6.17 -43.64 19.26
N PRO A 164 5.01 -43.64 18.59
CA PRO A 164 3.95 -44.58 18.92
C PRO A 164 4.43 -46.00 18.59
N VAL A 165 4.19 -46.94 19.51
CA VAL A 165 4.24 -48.38 19.27
C VAL A 165 2.99 -48.79 18.51
#